data_AF-A0A4R4UJP1-F1
#
_entry.id   AF-A0A4R4UJP1-F1
#
_cell.length_a   1.000
_cell.length_b   1.000
_cell.length_c   1.000
_cell.angle_alpha   90.00
_cell.angle_beta   90.00
_cell.angle_gamma   90.00
#
_symmetry.space_group_name_H-M   'P 1'
#
loop_
_entity.id
_entity.type
_entity.pdbx_description
1 polymer ?
#
loop_
_entity_poly.entity_id
_entity_poly.type
_entity_poly.pdbx_seq_one_letter_code
_entity_poly.pdbx_strand_id
1 'polypeptide(L)'
;MAFDQTLRQLAEPGIVRINSSQSLVDEVATAARKYKLTKNPRVIPVDLPSPFYTTPVEVLRQVGVATTFYGSSPFATVARHWAQLRYCATLTKNRHGNISLSPLGNEVVHHHKVAQSEYLGIGFALVVAQEALRLQHPGWEFSPVDADYALARGIPDVGTVTQAAGMKSRPDYFLLGRRINGGGGLKVVVLECKGTHNPRKGALLDQLSKACNQVRSVEIEGRTLQSLMVASRFHPSGVTSHIIDPPGEIELWPDPEDNLDEILSQDLESAPEPFIIRKPTAEHATAEAYGEDLEEQLNVNTTGEHEDAEDEAEVTQIVSIPEASRRWFSRVLVRTLAASVLAFAGDSETAAKYHVPRRYEDGNGQYGIPLENDIEINASTSFSLPGNRSAQGAQYSMPLPDGRRLDVFRGIEKGAYEELGNERVASYFRRAQRLWSEWNQNGSTTTRDGDPIAVGRDGTVVTLRISGRAGRRSR
;
A
#
# COMPACT_ATOMS: atom_id res chain seq x y z
N MET A 1 -19.30 20.56 -12.92
CA MET A 1 -19.87 19.62 -11.94
C MET A 1 -19.99 20.36 -10.62
N ALA A 2 -21.11 20.26 -9.89
CA ALA A 2 -21.21 20.90 -8.57
C ALA A 2 -20.30 20.16 -7.59
N PHE A 3 -19.51 20.88 -6.78
CA PHE A 3 -18.57 20.28 -5.82
C PHE A 3 -19.23 19.19 -4.95
N ASP A 4 -20.48 19.41 -4.54
CA ASP A 4 -21.27 18.47 -3.75
C ASP A 4 -21.53 17.15 -4.46
N GLN A 5 -21.76 17.19 -5.78
CA GLN A 5 -21.95 15.98 -6.57
C GLN A 5 -20.67 15.15 -6.64
N THR A 6 -19.52 15.81 -6.81
CA THR A 6 -18.21 15.14 -6.83
C THR A 6 -17.94 14.44 -5.49
N LEU A 7 -18.20 15.11 -4.35
CA LEU A 7 -17.99 14.48 -3.04
C LEU A 7 -18.98 13.34 -2.77
N ARG A 8 -20.26 13.48 -3.14
CA ARG A 8 -21.24 12.39 -2.99
C ARG A 8 -20.81 11.14 -3.76
N GLN A 9 -20.27 11.30 -4.96
CA GLN A 9 -19.77 10.18 -5.77
C GLN A 9 -18.63 9.43 -5.10
N LEU A 10 -17.86 10.06 -4.20
CA LEU A 10 -16.81 9.38 -3.46
C LEU A 10 -17.34 8.34 -2.47
N ALA A 11 -18.57 8.53 -1.96
CA ALA A 11 -19.21 7.62 -1.02
C ALA A 11 -19.95 6.46 -1.71
N GLU A 12 -20.22 6.57 -3.02
CA GLU A 12 -21.04 5.61 -3.75
C GLU A 12 -20.25 4.32 -4.01
N PRO A 13 -20.73 3.17 -3.50
CA PRO A 13 -20.10 1.89 -3.83
C PRO A 13 -20.23 1.61 -5.33
N GLY A 14 -19.14 1.14 -5.92
CA GLY A 14 -19.09 0.71 -7.32
C GLY A 14 -18.31 -0.59 -7.48
N ILE A 15 -18.51 -1.22 -8.62
CA ILE A 15 -17.90 -2.50 -8.96
C ILE A 15 -16.48 -2.28 -9.50
N VAL A 16 -15.53 -3.03 -8.97
CA VAL A 16 -14.20 -3.25 -9.56
C VAL A 16 -14.19 -4.67 -10.11
N ARG A 17 -13.77 -4.84 -11.37
CA ARG A 17 -13.66 -6.17 -11.95
C ARG A 17 -12.38 -6.82 -11.46
N ILE A 18 -12.45 -8.06 -11.01
CA ILE A 18 -11.28 -8.84 -10.63
C ILE A 18 -11.04 -9.91 -11.68
N ASN A 19 -9.78 -10.07 -12.08
CA ASN A 19 -9.35 -11.17 -12.93
C ASN A 19 -8.18 -11.93 -12.26
N SER A 20 -8.44 -13.17 -11.86
CA SER A 20 -7.44 -14.14 -11.40
C SER A 20 -7.68 -15.48 -12.12
N SER A 21 -7.69 -15.47 -13.45
CA SER A 21 -7.94 -16.68 -14.23
C SER A 21 -6.66 -17.49 -14.46
N GLN A 22 -6.80 -18.80 -14.70
CA GLN A 22 -5.69 -19.64 -15.11
C GLN A 22 -5.05 -19.14 -16.41
N SER A 23 -5.86 -18.66 -17.37
CA SER A 23 -5.36 -18.06 -18.61
C SER A 23 -4.46 -16.84 -18.37
N LEU A 24 -4.78 -15.98 -17.39
CA LEU A 24 -3.90 -14.87 -17.02
C LEU A 24 -2.57 -15.40 -16.47
N VAL A 25 -2.62 -16.41 -15.60
CA VAL A 25 -1.44 -17.02 -15.00
C VAL A 25 -0.53 -17.62 -16.07
N ASP A 26 -1.07 -18.43 -16.98
CA ASP A 26 -0.30 -19.11 -18.03
C ASP A 26 0.41 -18.10 -18.95
N GLU A 27 -0.28 -17.01 -19.30
CA GLU A 27 0.28 -15.94 -20.13
C GLU A 27 1.38 -15.16 -19.40
N VAL A 28 1.18 -14.83 -18.12
CA VAL A 28 2.20 -14.16 -17.31
C VAL A 28 3.41 -15.07 -17.11
N ALA A 29 3.18 -16.35 -16.84
CA ALA A 29 4.22 -17.35 -16.66
C ALA A 29 5.06 -17.49 -17.94
N THR A 30 4.40 -17.52 -19.11
CA THR A 30 5.07 -17.51 -20.42
C THR A 30 5.90 -16.23 -20.62
N ALA A 31 5.34 -15.06 -20.34
CA ALA A 31 6.05 -13.78 -20.48
C ALA A 31 7.22 -13.63 -19.49
N ALA A 32 7.13 -14.28 -18.32
CA ALA A 32 8.16 -14.24 -17.28
C ALA A 32 9.40 -15.08 -17.61
N ARG A 33 9.33 -16.02 -18.58
CA ARG A 33 10.47 -16.87 -18.99
C ARG A 33 11.70 -16.10 -19.46
N LYS A 34 11.54 -14.83 -19.88
CA LYS A 34 12.68 -13.98 -20.27
C LYS A 34 13.56 -13.55 -19.09
N TYR A 35 13.07 -13.66 -17.86
CA TYR A 35 13.81 -13.31 -16.66
C TYR A 35 14.45 -14.54 -16.03
N LYS A 36 15.71 -14.39 -15.58
CA LYS A 36 16.49 -15.50 -15.00
C LYS A 36 16.03 -15.91 -13.60
N LEU A 37 15.37 -15.01 -12.87
CA LEU A 37 14.88 -15.25 -11.52
C LEU A 37 13.44 -14.76 -11.44
N THR A 38 12.50 -15.66 -11.23
CA THR A 38 11.08 -15.31 -11.09
C THR A 38 10.40 -16.26 -10.13
N LYS A 39 9.38 -15.76 -9.42
CA LYS A 39 8.43 -16.64 -8.76
C LYS A 39 7.35 -17.08 -9.75
N ASN A 40 7.00 -18.36 -9.71
CA ASN A 40 5.92 -18.88 -10.53
C ASN A 40 4.58 -18.27 -10.12
N PRO A 41 3.86 -17.61 -11.04
CA PRO A 41 2.53 -17.11 -10.73
C PRO A 41 1.55 -18.27 -10.54
N ARG A 42 0.58 -18.12 -9.63
CA ARG A 42 -0.58 -19.01 -9.50
C ARG A 42 -1.87 -18.20 -9.42
N VAL A 43 -2.97 -18.89 -9.67
CA VAL A 43 -4.31 -18.36 -9.42
C VAL A 43 -4.47 -18.18 -7.91
N ILE A 44 -5.18 -17.12 -7.51
CA ILE A 44 -5.53 -16.91 -6.10
C ILE A 44 -6.32 -18.12 -5.59
N PRO A 45 -5.89 -18.80 -4.51
CA PRO A 45 -6.46 -20.06 -4.05
C PRO A 45 -7.81 -19.91 -3.32
N VAL A 46 -8.55 -18.83 -3.59
CA VAL A 46 -9.88 -18.54 -3.02
C VAL A 46 -10.77 -17.87 -4.05
N ASP A 47 -12.07 -18.10 -3.94
CA ASP A 47 -13.06 -17.41 -4.75
C ASP A 47 -13.15 -15.94 -4.31
N LEU A 48 -12.68 -15.05 -5.18
CA LEU A 48 -12.80 -13.62 -4.97
C LEU A 48 -14.25 -13.16 -5.25
N PRO A 49 -14.79 -12.21 -4.47
CA PRO A 49 -16.15 -11.74 -4.67
C PRO A 49 -16.37 -11.22 -6.09
N SER A 50 -17.46 -11.68 -6.72
CA SER A 50 -17.88 -11.22 -8.03
C SER A 50 -19.38 -10.92 -8.00
N PRO A 51 -19.80 -9.64 -8.07
CA PRO A 51 -18.97 -8.45 -8.18
C PRO A 51 -18.21 -8.08 -6.89
N PHE A 52 -17.03 -7.48 -7.04
CA PHE A 52 -16.28 -6.86 -5.93
C PHE A 52 -16.65 -5.39 -5.79
N TYR A 53 -17.04 -4.98 -4.59
CA TYR A 53 -17.45 -3.60 -4.31
C TYR A 53 -16.42 -2.85 -3.47
N THR A 54 -16.21 -1.59 -3.81
CA THR A 54 -15.50 -0.63 -2.96
C THR A 54 -16.05 0.78 -3.23
N THR A 55 -15.53 1.79 -2.53
CA THR A 55 -15.86 3.20 -2.78
C THR A 55 -14.60 3.95 -3.23
N PRO A 56 -14.73 5.03 -4.02
CA PRO A 56 -13.59 5.89 -4.30
C PRO A 56 -12.93 6.46 -3.04
N VAL A 57 -13.68 6.81 -2.00
CA VAL A 57 -13.09 7.31 -0.74
C VAL A 57 -12.22 6.27 -0.04
N GLU A 58 -12.58 4.98 -0.11
CA GLU A 58 -11.74 3.89 0.43
C GLU A 58 -10.44 3.74 -0.39
N VAL A 59 -10.51 3.83 -1.72
CA VAL A 59 -9.31 3.83 -2.58
C VAL A 59 -8.39 5.00 -2.22
N LEU A 60 -8.94 6.21 -2.04
CA LEU A 60 -8.16 7.39 -1.64
C LEU A 60 -7.56 7.26 -0.24
N ARG A 61 -8.25 6.59 0.69
CA ARG A 61 -7.70 6.27 2.02
C ARG A 61 -6.47 5.39 1.88
N GLN A 62 -6.55 4.32 1.08
CA GLN A 62 -5.41 3.42 0.84
C GLN A 62 -4.22 4.15 0.21
N VAL A 63 -4.46 4.99 -0.81
CA VAL A 63 -3.41 5.85 -1.38
C VAL A 63 -2.79 6.73 -0.30
N GLY A 64 -3.64 7.35 0.53
CA GLY A 64 -3.23 8.23 1.61
C GLY A 64 -2.32 7.56 2.64
N VAL A 65 -2.70 6.37 3.11
CA VAL A 65 -1.92 5.61 4.10
C VAL A 65 -0.63 5.09 3.48
N ALA A 66 -0.72 4.42 2.32
CA ALA A 66 0.40 3.73 1.69
C ALA A 66 1.50 4.66 1.21
N THR A 67 1.14 5.85 0.72
CA THR A 67 2.10 6.84 0.19
C THR A 67 2.46 7.92 1.20
N THR A 68 2.26 7.64 2.49
CA THR A 68 2.58 8.58 3.57
C THR A 68 4.06 8.93 3.56
N PHE A 69 4.35 10.23 3.40
CA PHE A 69 5.72 10.73 3.42
C PHE A 69 6.30 10.72 4.84
N TYR A 70 7.36 9.95 5.11
CA TYR A 70 7.97 9.81 6.45
C TYR A 70 8.94 10.94 6.81
N GLY A 71 9.40 11.72 5.85
CA GLY A 71 10.40 12.76 6.10
C GLY A 71 9.87 13.90 7.00
N SER A 72 10.78 14.51 7.75
CA SER A 72 10.55 15.68 8.62
C SER A 72 10.55 17.01 7.86
N SER A 73 10.32 16.98 6.54
CA SER A 73 10.29 18.19 5.71
C SER A 73 9.22 19.17 6.19
N PRO A 74 9.47 20.49 6.10
CA PRO A 74 8.44 21.50 6.35
C PRO A 74 7.16 21.32 5.54
N PHE A 75 7.25 20.64 4.39
CA PHE A 75 6.14 20.38 3.48
C PHE A 75 5.52 18.98 3.65
N ALA A 76 6.01 18.15 4.57
CA ALA A 76 5.54 16.78 4.76
C ALA A 76 4.03 16.72 4.98
N THR A 77 3.52 17.62 5.81
CA THR A 77 2.10 17.77 6.12
C THR A 77 1.27 18.07 4.86
N VAL A 78 1.79 18.87 3.93
CA VAL A 78 1.12 19.18 2.64
C VAL A 78 1.20 18.01 1.69
N ALA A 79 2.36 17.40 1.54
CA ALA A 79 2.59 16.26 0.66
C ALA A 79 1.64 15.09 1.00
N ARG A 80 1.51 14.76 2.28
CA ARG A 80 0.61 13.70 2.74
C ARG A 80 -0.86 14.02 2.48
N HIS A 81 -1.23 15.29 2.51
CA HIS A 81 -2.59 15.73 2.21
C HIS A 81 -2.90 15.71 0.70
N TRP A 82 -1.91 16.08 -0.11
CA TRP A 82 -2.01 16.08 -1.56
C TRP A 82 -2.37 14.69 -2.11
N ALA A 83 -1.95 13.62 -1.43
CA ALA A 83 -2.27 12.24 -1.79
C ALA A 83 -3.78 11.96 -1.88
N GLN A 84 -4.60 12.49 -0.96
CA GLN A 84 -6.07 12.28 -1.02
C GLN A 84 -6.79 13.31 -1.90
N LEU A 85 -6.26 14.52 -1.97
CA LEU A 85 -6.88 15.63 -2.71
C LEU A 85 -6.75 15.51 -4.22
N ARG A 86 -5.55 15.16 -4.69
CA ARG A 86 -5.20 15.17 -6.11
C ARG A 86 -6.18 14.34 -6.95
N TYR A 87 -6.74 13.29 -6.35
CA TYR A 87 -7.61 12.33 -7.02
C TYR A 87 -9.06 12.32 -6.53
N CYS A 88 -9.48 13.30 -5.70
CA CYS A 88 -10.83 13.36 -5.12
C CYS A 88 -11.95 13.58 -6.16
N ALA A 89 -11.60 13.98 -7.37
CA ALA A 89 -12.53 14.13 -8.50
C ALA A 89 -12.24 13.15 -9.66
N THR A 90 -11.28 12.24 -9.48
CA THR A 90 -10.79 11.38 -10.57
C THR A 90 -11.64 10.14 -10.78
N LEU A 91 -12.28 9.63 -9.73
CA LEU A 91 -13.08 8.40 -9.77
C LEU A 91 -14.57 8.71 -9.64
N THR A 92 -15.40 7.94 -10.34
CA THR A 92 -16.86 7.98 -10.23
C THR A 92 -17.44 6.60 -10.48
N LYS A 93 -18.67 6.38 -10.01
CA LYS A 93 -19.51 5.29 -10.49
C LYS A 93 -20.10 5.64 -11.85
N ASN A 94 -19.96 4.76 -12.83
CA ASN A 94 -20.60 4.94 -14.14
C ASN A 94 -22.02 4.36 -14.18
N ARG A 95 -22.71 4.55 -15.31
CA ARG A 95 -24.09 4.05 -15.52
C ARG A 95 -24.26 2.54 -15.40
N HIS A 96 -23.17 1.77 -15.51
CA HIS A 96 -23.17 0.32 -15.36
C HIS A 96 -22.83 -0.13 -13.93
N GLY A 97 -22.69 0.81 -13.00
CA GLY A 97 -22.34 0.54 -11.61
C GLY A 97 -20.85 0.29 -11.35
N ASN A 98 -19.98 0.40 -12.37
CA ASN A 98 -18.54 0.20 -12.18
C ASN A 98 -17.87 1.47 -11.66
N ILE A 99 -16.85 1.33 -10.82
CA ILE A 99 -15.90 2.41 -10.58
C ILE A 99 -15.10 2.62 -11.86
N SER A 100 -15.03 3.87 -12.31
CA SER A 100 -14.34 4.29 -13.53
C SER A 100 -13.72 5.68 -13.34
N LEU A 101 -12.88 6.09 -14.28
CA LEU A 101 -12.42 7.47 -14.33
C LEU A 101 -13.60 8.41 -14.64
N SER A 102 -13.69 9.52 -13.91
CA SER A 102 -14.60 10.62 -14.21
C SER A 102 -14.22 11.28 -15.55
N PRO A 103 -15.07 12.16 -16.11
CA PRO A 103 -14.69 12.95 -17.27
C PRO A 103 -13.37 13.71 -17.05
N LEU A 104 -13.22 14.40 -15.91
CA LEU A 104 -11.99 15.09 -15.52
C LEU A 104 -10.81 14.13 -15.36
N GLY A 105 -11.05 12.95 -14.79
CA GLY A 105 -10.03 11.91 -14.66
C GLY A 105 -9.50 11.40 -16.00
N ASN A 106 -10.32 11.39 -17.04
CA ASN A 106 -9.94 10.93 -18.38
C ASN A 106 -9.19 11.99 -19.22
N GLU A 107 -9.36 13.28 -18.91
CA GLU A 107 -8.81 14.40 -19.68
C GLU A 107 -7.31 14.65 -19.45
N VAL A 108 -6.70 13.97 -18.46
CA VAL A 108 -5.28 14.16 -18.14
C VAL A 108 -4.34 13.71 -19.28
N VAL A 109 -3.27 14.46 -19.53
CA VAL A 109 -2.29 14.17 -20.61
C VAL A 109 -1.17 13.22 -20.14
N HIS A 110 -0.39 12.70 -21.08
CA HIS A 110 0.54 11.55 -20.94
C HIS A 110 1.27 11.41 -19.58
N HIS A 111 2.08 12.39 -19.14
CA HIS A 111 2.79 12.28 -17.86
C HIS A 111 1.88 12.28 -16.62
N HIS A 112 0.75 12.98 -16.70
CA HIS A 112 -0.26 12.95 -15.63
C HIS A 112 -1.03 11.62 -15.61
N LYS A 113 -1.19 10.94 -16.76
CA LYS A 113 -1.74 9.57 -16.80
C LYS A 113 -0.84 8.61 -16.06
N VAL A 114 0.47 8.64 -16.30
CA VAL A 114 1.43 7.76 -15.61
C VAL A 114 1.33 7.94 -14.09
N ALA A 115 1.44 9.17 -13.60
CA ALA A 115 1.30 9.45 -12.19
C ALA A 115 -0.09 9.07 -11.64
N GLN A 116 -1.17 9.36 -12.38
CA GLN A 116 -2.53 8.98 -11.96
C GLN A 116 -2.68 7.47 -11.81
N SER A 117 -2.26 6.69 -12.81
CA SER A 117 -2.36 5.24 -12.74
C SER A 117 -1.47 4.66 -11.66
N GLU A 118 -0.29 5.20 -11.41
CA GLU A 118 0.61 4.71 -10.36
C GLU A 118 -0.05 4.80 -8.98
N TYR A 119 -0.45 6.00 -8.56
CA TYR A 119 -1.06 6.22 -7.25
C TYR A 119 -2.41 5.49 -7.11
N LEU A 120 -3.30 5.60 -8.10
CA LEU A 120 -4.57 4.88 -8.02
C LEU A 120 -4.37 3.36 -8.09
N GLY A 121 -3.36 2.90 -8.82
CA GLY A 121 -2.95 1.50 -8.91
C GLY A 121 -2.59 0.94 -7.54
N ILE A 122 -1.81 1.67 -6.75
CA ILE A 122 -1.53 1.34 -5.33
C ILE A 122 -2.83 1.19 -4.54
N GLY A 123 -3.72 2.18 -4.62
CA GLY A 123 -4.98 2.17 -3.88
C GLY A 123 -5.87 0.96 -4.21
N PHE A 124 -6.09 0.68 -5.50
CA PHE A 124 -6.87 -0.49 -5.93
C PHE A 124 -6.17 -1.80 -5.62
N ALA A 125 -4.84 -1.86 -5.74
CA ALA A 125 -4.06 -3.04 -5.39
C ALA A 125 -4.23 -3.42 -3.92
N LEU A 126 -4.15 -2.44 -3.01
CA LEU A 126 -4.32 -2.67 -1.57
C LEU A 126 -5.73 -3.11 -1.21
N VAL A 127 -6.75 -2.45 -1.76
CA VAL A 127 -8.15 -2.84 -1.56
C VAL A 127 -8.37 -4.31 -1.97
N VAL A 128 -7.86 -4.71 -3.14
CA VAL A 128 -8.04 -6.08 -3.66
C VAL A 128 -7.18 -7.10 -2.91
N ALA A 129 -5.90 -6.78 -2.66
CA ALA A 129 -4.96 -7.67 -1.99
C ALA A 129 -5.37 -7.96 -0.54
N GLN A 130 -5.79 -6.94 0.22
CA GLN A 130 -6.23 -7.13 1.60
C GLN A 130 -7.49 -8.00 1.68
N GLU A 131 -8.41 -7.89 0.72
CA GLU A 131 -9.58 -8.77 0.69
C GLU A 131 -9.23 -10.19 0.25
N ALA A 132 -8.38 -10.35 -0.76
CA ALA A 132 -7.87 -11.66 -1.16
C ALA A 132 -7.20 -12.37 0.01
N LEU A 133 -6.29 -11.70 0.73
CA LEU A 133 -5.61 -12.27 1.89
C LEU A 133 -6.55 -12.54 3.06
N ARG A 134 -7.59 -11.73 3.29
CA ARG A 134 -8.61 -12.01 4.31
C ARG A 134 -9.33 -13.33 4.02
N LEU A 135 -9.64 -13.58 2.75
CA LEU A 135 -10.31 -14.80 2.32
C LEU A 135 -9.37 -16.01 2.40
N GLN A 136 -8.10 -15.84 1.99
CA GLN A 136 -7.08 -16.89 2.09
C GLN A 136 -6.71 -17.25 3.53
N HIS A 137 -6.67 -16.25 4.42
CA HIS A 137 -6.27 -16.41 5.81
C HIS A 137 -7.39 -15.91 6.74
N PRO A 138 -8.49 -16.67 6.90
CA PRO A 138 -9.57 -16.31 7.82
C PRO A 138 -9.04 -16.08 9.24
N GLY A 139 -9.52 -15.02 9.90
CA GLY A 139 -9.04 -14.63 11.23
C GLY A 139 -7.75 -13.80 11.22
N TRP A 140 -7.21 -13.47 10.04
CA TRP A 140 -6.08 -12.56 9.88
C TRP A 140 -6.49 -11.22 9.26
N GLU A 141 -5.73 -10.20 9.59
CA GLU A 141 -5.84 -8.86 9.04
C GLU A 141 -4.48 -8.39 8.52
N PHE A 142 -4.45 -7.78 7.33
CA PHE A 142 -3.22 -7.39 6.66
C PHE A 142 -3.15 -5.88 6.49
N SER A 143 -2.04 -5.28 6.91
CA SER A 143 -1.78 -3.83 6.79
C SER A 143 -0.54 -3.56 5.94
N PRO A 144 -0.56 -2.54 5.06
CA PRO A 144 0.59 -2.23 4.22
C PRO A 144 1.71 -1.56 5.01
N VAL A 145 2.92 -1.95 4.68
CA VAL A 145 4.18 -1.37 5.15
C VAL A 145 5.01 -1.09 3.91
N ASP A 146 5.48 0.15 3.77
CA ASP A 146 6.38 0.55 2.68
C ASP A 146 7.66 -0.30 2.76
N ALA A 147 7.87 -1.13 1.73
CA ALA A 147 8.98 -2.08 1.72
C ALA A 147 10.32 -1.38 1.59
N ASP A 148 10.37 -0.29 0.81
CA ASP A 148 11.58 0.52 0.65
C ASP A 148 12.00 1.16 1.96
N TYR A 149 11.05 1.77 2.67
CA TYR A 149 11.30 2.36 3.98
C TYR A 149 11.72 1.30 5.01
N ALA A 150 10.99 0.18 5.08
CA ALA A 150 11.29 -0.90 6.02
C ALA A 150 12.66 -1.53 5.76
N LEU A 151 13.04 -1.76 4.51
CA LEU A 151 14.35 -2.34 4.16
C LEU A 151 15.48 -1.31 4.33
N ALA A 152 15.30 -0.06 3.89
CA ALA A 152 16.32 0.97 4.00
C ALA A 152 16.66 1.34 5.46
N ARG A 153 15.71 1.17 6.39
CA ARG A 153 15.91 1.39 7.83
C ARG A 153 16.22 0.09 8.58
N GLY A 154 15.67 -1.02 8.10
CA GLY A 154 15.80 -2.35 8.68
C GLY A 154 17.10 -3.08 8.31
N ILE A 155 17.88 -2.60 7.35
CA ILE A 155 19.18 -3.18 7.04
C ILE A 155 20.24 -2.29 7.71
N PRO A 156 20.88 -2.73 8.81
CA PRO A 156 21.97 -1.97 9.39
C PRO A 156 23.11 -1.88 8.36
N ASP A 157 23.64 -0.66 8.15
CA ASP A 157 24.83 -0.45 7.31
C ASP A 157 26.02 -1.22 7.91
N VAL A 158 26.28 -2.42 7.42
CA VAL A 158 27.48 -3.20 7.74
C VAL A 158 28.45 -3.08 6.56
N GLY A 159 29.52 -2.31 6.76
CA GLY A 159 30.78 -2.34 5.99
C GLY A 159 30.70 -2.05 4.49
N THR A 160 31.24 -0.91 4.03
CA THR A 160 31.50 -0.56 2.60
C THR A 160 30.33 -0.64 1.61
N VAL A 161 29.11 -1.00 2.02
CA VAL A 161 27.94 -1.01 1.14
C VAL A 161 27.22 0.34 1.21
N THR A 162 27.82 1.35 0.58
CA THR A 162 27.12 2.57 0.13
C THR A 162 26.07 2.29 -0.97
N GLN A 163 25.78 1.03 -1.27
CA GLN A 163 24.90 0.60 -2.37
C GLN A 163 23.47 0.24 -1.97
N ALA A 164 23.04 0.44 -0.72
CA ALA A 164 21.62 0.30 -0.38
C ALA A 164 20.71 1.30 -1.15
N ALA A 165 21.28 2.37 -1.72
CA ALA A 165 20.60 3.30 -2.63
C ALA A 165 20.54 2.82 -4.10
N GLY A 166 21.21 1.71 -4.44
CA GLY A 166 21.34 1.16 -5.80
C GLY A 166 20.57 -0.14 -6.06
N MET A 167 19.80 -0.63 -5.08
CA MET A 167 18.89 -1.77 -5.27
C MET A 167 17.70 -1.36 -6.13
N LYS A 168 17.73 -1.70 -7.43
CA LYS A 168 16.73 -1.25 -8.41
C LYS A 168 15.43 -2.09 -8.47
N SER A 169 15.33 -3.18 -7.71
CA SER A 169 14.21 -4.14 -7.81
C SER A 169 13.69 -4.59 -6.44
N ARG A 170 13.24 -3.64 -5.61
CA ARG A 170 12.52 -3.94 -4.36
C ARG A 170 11.02 -4.07 -4.62
N PRO A 171 10.30 -4.80 -3.77
CA PRO A 171 8.85 -4.83 -3.86
C PRO A 171 8.26 -3.50 -3.38
N ASP A 172 7.07 -3.16 -3.83
CA ASP A 172 6.40 -1.92 -3.42
C ASP A 172 6.03 -1.94 -1.92
N TYR A 173 5.47 -3.05 -1.42
CA TYR A 173 5.00 -3.15 -0.02
C TYR A 173 5.22 -4.53 0.60
N PHE A 174 5.34 -4.55 1.92
CA PHE A 174 4.99 -5.72 2.73
C PHE A 174 3.56 -5.58 3.26
N LEU A 175 2.76 -6.63 3.15
CA LEU A 175 1.48 -6.75 3.84
C LEU A 175 1.70 -7.56 5.11
N LEU A 176 1.71 -6.85 6.25
CA LEU A 176 1.88 -7.45 7.57
C LEU A 176 0.55 -8.01 8.06
N GLY A 177 0.46 -9.33 8.12
CA GLY A 177 -0.66 -10.10 8.63
C GLY A 177 -0.58 -10.31 10.13
N ARG A 178 -1.66 -10.01 10.85
CA ARG A 178 -1.83 -10.28 12.28
C ARG A 178 -3.14 -11.01 12.57
N ARG A 179 -3.20 -11.76 13.66
CA ARG A 179 -4.45 -12.38 14.09
C ARG A 179 -5.42 -11.35 14.66
N ILE A 180 -6.69 -11.47 14.28
CA ILE A 180 -7.78 -10.59 14.71
C ILE A 180 -8.11 -10.78 16.20
N ASN A 181 -7.91 -11.99 16.74
CA ASN A 181 -8.17 -12.31 18.14
C ASN A 181 -7.05 -11.85 19.11
N GLY A 182 -5.98 -11.23 18.60
CA GLY A 182 -4.84 -10.79 19.40
C GLY A 182 -3.89 -11.90 19.83
N GLY A 183 -4.00 -13.11 19.27
CA GLY A 183 -3.00 -14.18 19.45
C GLY A 183 -1.66 -13.83 18.78
N GLY A 184 -0.63 -14.61 19.10
CA GLY A 184 0.70 -14.50 18.51
C GLY A 184 0.76 -14.80 17.02
N GLY A 185 1.95 -14.65 16.46
CA GLY A 185 2.26 -14.92 15.05
C GLY A 185 2.04 -13.73 14.13
N LEU A 186 2.93 -13.59 13.15
CA LEU A 186 2.92 -12.55 12.13
C LEU A 186 3.19 -13.17 10.77
N LYS A 187 2.31 -12.86 9.82
CA LYS A 187 2.50 -13.20 8.41
C LYS A 187 3.08 -12.00 7.70
N VAL A 188 3.90 -12.26 6.69
CA VAL A 188 4.33 -11.22 5.76
C VAL A 188 4.04 -11.71 4.36
N VAL A 189 3.41 -10.87 3.56
CA VAL A 189 3.19 -11.10 2.13
C VAL A 189 3.85 -9.96 1.38
N VAL A 190 4.67 -10.27 0.40
CA VAL A 190 5.27 -9.27 -0.49
C VAL A 190 4.22 -8.83 -1.51
N LEU A 191 3.96 -7.54 -1.65
CA LEU A 191 3.02 -7.00 -2.61
C LEU A 191 3.75 -6.15 -3.65
N GLU A 192 3.57 -6.51 -4.91
CA GLU A 192 3.87 -5.62 -6.04
C GLU A 192 2.56 -5.08 -6.62
N CYS A 193 2.51 -3.77 -6.84
CA CYS A 193 1.34 -3.09 -7.38
C CYS A 193 1.71 -2.32 -8.66
N LYS A 194 0.83 -2.36 -9.64
CA LYS A 194 0.99 -1.63 -10.89
C LYS A 194 -0.33 -1.01 -11.29
N GLY A 195 -0.27 0.20 -11.83
CA GLY A 195 -1.40 0.82 -12.50
C GLY A 195 -1.09 1.13 -13.95
N THR A 196 -2.08 1.02 -14.83
CA THR A 196 -1.88 1.41 -16.23
C THR A 196 -3.15 1.90 -16.91
N HIS A 197 -3.00 2.97 -17.70
CA HIS A 197 -3.99 3.39 -18.69
C HIS A 197 -3.80 2.68 -20.04
N ASN A 198 -2.76 1.87 -20.19
CA ASN A 198 -2.45 1.24 -21.47
C ASN A 198 -3.54 0.20 -21.83
N PRO A 199 -4.23 0.35 -22.98
CA PRO A 199 -5.24 -0.59 -23.41
C PRO A 199 -4.64 -1.91 -23.93
N ARG A 200 -3.34 -1.97 -24.21
CA ARG A 200 -2.69 -3.16 -24.75
C ARG A 200 -2.49 -4.22 -23.68
N LYS A 201 -2.91 -5.45 -23.97
CA LYS A 201 -2.73 -6.61 -23.11
C LYS A 201 -1.24 -6.93 -22.88
N GLY A 202 -0.39 -6.76 -23.90
CA GLY A 202 1.06 -6.98 -23.78
C GLY A 202 1.70 -6.15 -22.66
N ALA A 203 1.34 -4.88 -22.53
CA ALA A 203 1.88 -4.02 -21.47
C ALA A 203 1.52 -4.49 -20.05
N LEU A 204 0.31 -5.04 -19.87
CA LEU A 204 -0.09 -5.68 -18.61
C LEU A 204 0.78 -6.91 -18.31
N LEU A 205 0.99 -7.77 -19.31
CA LEU A 205 1.80 -8.99 -19.18
C LEU A 205 3.26 -8.66 -18.89
N ASP A 206 3.82 -7.61 -19.52
CA ASP A 206 5.16 -7.13 -19.23
C ASP A 206 5.30 -6.62 -17.79
N GLN A 207 4.31 -5.86 -17.30
CA GLN A 207 4.29 -5.39 -15.91
C GLN A 207 4.20 -6.54 -14.91
N LEU A 208 3.28 -7.49 -15.11
CA LEU A 208 3.11 -8.64 -14.22
C LEU A 208 4.30 -9.61 -14.28
N SER A 209 4.90 -9.82 -15.45
CA SER A 209 6.09 -10.66 -15.59
C SER A 209 7.32 -10.03 -14.92
N LYS A 210 7.50 -8.70 -15.03
CA LYS A 210 8.53 -7.98 -14.27
C LYS A 210 8.28 -8.08 -12.76
N ALA A 211 7.02 -7.97 -12.34
CA ALA A 211 6.64 -8.13 -10.95
C ALA A 211 7.02 -9.52 -10.40
N CYS A 212 6.91 -10.60 -11.19
CA CYS A 212 7.34 -11.95 -10.78
C CYS A 212 8.82 -12.00 -10.36
N ASN A 213 9.67 -11.20 -10.99
CA ASN A 213 11.08 -11.05 -10.65
C ASN A 213 11.25 -10.18 -9.39
N GLN A 214 10.56 -9.04 -9.31
CA GLN A 214 10.65 -8.11 -8.17
C GLN A 214 10.23 -8.76 -6.85
N VAL A 215 9.14 -9.55 -6.83
CA VAL A 215 8.67 -10.20 -5.60
C VAL A 215 9.61 -11.30 -5.07
N ARG A 216 10.61 -11.73 -5.87
CA ARG A 216 11.63 -12.70 -5.44
C ARG A 216 12.78 -12.04 -4.66
N SER A 217 12.85 -10.71 -4.65
CA SER A 217 13.97 -9.93 -4.08
C SER A 217 14.09 -9.99 -2.55
N VAL A 218 13.15 -10.60 -1.83
CA VAL A 218 13.20 -10.76 -0.37
C VAL A 218 12.92 -12.20 0.01
N GLU A 219 13.75 -12.74 0.90
CA GLU A 219 13.63 -14.11 1.43
C GLU A 219 14.06 -14.18 2.89
N ILE A 220 13.78 -15.31 3.52
CA ILE A 220 14.19 -15.61 4.89
C ILE A 220 15.00 -16.91 4.85
N GLU A 221 16.30 -16.85 5.19
CA GLU A 221 17.23 -18.01 5.09
C GLU A 221 17.10 -18.77 3.76
N GLY A 222 17.05 -18.05 2.63
CA GLY A 222 16.89 -18.68 1.32
C GLY A 222 15.47 -19.13 0.96
N ARG A 223 14.48 -19.02 1.86
CA ARG A 223 13.09 -19.42 1.64
C ARG A 223 12.22 -18.23 1.24
N THR A 224 11.40 -18.42 0.20
CA THR A 224 10.60 -17.33 -0.37
C THR A 224 9.38 -17.00 0.49
N LEU A 225 9.10 -15.70 0.63
CA LEU A 225 7.88 -15.20 1.26
C LEU A 225 6.68 -15.39 0.34
N GLN A 226 5.46 -15.52 0.87
CA GLN A 226 4.26 -15.44 0.03
C GLN A 226 4.24 -14.07 -0.69
N SER A 227 3.75 -14.04 -1.93
CA SER A 227 3.65 -12.79 -2.68
C SER A 227 2.27 -12.62 -3.30
N LEU A 228 1.86 -11.37 -3.52
CA LEU A 228 0.75 -10.99 -4.36
C LEU A 228 1.22 -9.98 -5.39
N MET A 229 0.72 -10.09 -6.61
CA MET A 229 0.93 -9.08 -7.64
C MET A 229 -0.43 -8.60 -8.12
N VAL A 230 -0.64 -7.29 -8.07
CA VAL A 230 -1.90 -6.68 -8.52
C VAL A 230 -1.63 -5.59 -9.55
N ALA A 231 -2.18 -5.76 -10.74
CA ALA A 231 -2.12 -4.77 -11.80
C ALA A 231 -3.52 -4.23 -12.13
N SER A 232 -3.75 -2.95 -11.85
CA SER A 232 -5.03 -2.28 -12.10
C SER A 232 -5.02 -1.53 -13.42
N ARG A 233 -5.98 -1.87 -14.28
CA ARG A 233 -6.18 -1.25 -15.59
C ARG A 233 -7.33 -0.27 -15.55
N PHE A 234 -7.07 0.96 -15.98
CA PHE A 234 -8.04 2.04 -15.99
C PHE A 234 -8.62 2.22 -17.39
N HIS A 235 -9.91 1.89 -17.56
CA HIS A 235 -10.64 2.09 -18.80
C HIS A 235 -11.87 2.99 -18.58
N PRO A 236 -12.36 3.72 -19.60
CA PRO A 236 -13.60 4.50 -19.48
C PRO A 236 -14.82 3.68 -19.02
N SER A 237 -14.86 2.37 -19.31
CA SER A 237 -15.95 1.47 -18.92
C SER A 237 -15.84 0.92 -17.49
N GLY A 238 -14.69 1.12 -16.83
CA GLY A 238 -14.45 0.64 -15.47
C GLY A 238 -12.98 0.32 -15.18
N VAL A 239 -12.69 0.07 -13.91
CA VAL A 239 -11.40 -0.45 -13.44
C VAL A 239 -11.45 -1.97 -13.38
N THR A 240 -10.38 -2.61 -13.88
CA THR A 240 -10.16 -4.05 -13.73
C THR A 240 -8.83 -4.28 -13.01
N SER A 241 -8.85 -4.99 -11.89
CA SER A 241 -7.66 -5.43 -11.17
C SER A 241 -7.34 -6.88 -11.52
N HIS A 242 -6.14 -7.10 -12.06
CA HIS A 242 -5.59 -8.41 -12.34
C HIS A 242 -4.74 -8.84 -11.15
N ILE A 243 -5.01 -10.01 -10.57
CA ILE A 243 -4.32 -10.48 -9.37
C ILE A 243 -3.84 -11.92 -9.54
N ILE A 244 -2.62 -12.17 -9.11
CA ILE A 244 -1.94 -13.47 -9.11
C ILE A 244 -1.17 -13.66 -7.80
N ASP A 245 -1.04 -14.91 -7.37
CA ASP A 245 -0.49 -15.33 -6.08
C ASP A 245 0.73 -16.23 -6.28
N PRO A 246 1.94 -15.68 -6.42
CA PRO A 246 3.13 -16.49 -6.33
C PRO A 246 3.28 -17.03 -4.91
N PRO A 247 3.15 -18.36 -4.70
CA PRO A 247 3.17 -18.95 -3.37
C PRO A 247 4.52 -18.71 -2.70
N GLY A 248 4.55 -18.80 -1.37
CA GLY A 248 5.79 -18.78 -0.59
C GLY A 248 5.86 -19.99 0.33
N GLU A 249 7.03 -20.19 0.91
CA GLU A 249 7.34 -21.36 1.72
C GLU A 249 7.34 -21.09 3.23
N ILE A 250 7.35 -19.81 3.62
CA ILE A 250 7.60 -19.42 5.01
C ILE A 250 6.76 -18.21 5.45
N GLU A 251 6.37 -18.24 6.72
CA GLU A 251 5.78 -17.10 7.44
C GLU A 251 6.87 -16.35 8.20
N LEU A 252 6.69 -15.03 8.41
CA LEU A 252 7.67 -14.22 9.14
C LEU A 252 7.82 -14.70 10.59
N TRP A 253 6.72 -15.05 11.23
CA TRP A 253 6.67 -15.54 12.59
C TRP A 253 5.55 -16.58 12.75
N PRO A 254 5.90 -17.88 12.85
CA PRO A 254 4.90 -18.94 12.88
C PRO A 254 4.30 -19.21 14.28
N ASP A 255 5.03 -18.90 15.36
CA ASP A 255 4.63 -19.20 16.75
C ASP A 255 3.38 -18.40 17.19
N PRO A 256 2.22 -19.05 17.37
CA PRO A 256 0.99 -18.39 17.77
C PRO A 256 0.83 -18.23 19.28
N GLU A 257 1.66 -18.92 20.08
CA GLU A 257 1.60 -18.92 21.55
C GLU A 257 2.38 -17.74 22.14
N ASP A 258 3.31 -17.17 21.37
CA ASP A 258 4.05 -15.97 21.77
C ASP A 258 3.10 -14.76 21.96
N ASN A 259 3.35 -13.97 23.01
CA ASN A 259 2.56 -12.78 23.29
C ASN A 259 3.01 -11.60 22.42
N LEU A 260 2.16 -11.13 21.51
CA LEU A 260 2.42 -9.96 20.67
C LEU A 260 2.82 -8.71 21.47
N ASP A 261 2.25 -8.50 22.66
CA ASP A 261 2.61 -7.37 23.52
C ASP A 261 4.07 -7.48 24.01
N GLU A 262 4.53 -8.66 24.41
CA GLU A 262 5.91 -8.89 24.87
C GLU A 262 6.93 -8.61 23.76
N ILE A 263 6.64 -9.11 22.56
CA ILE A 263 7.48 -8.97 21.38
C ILE A 263 7.68 -7.50 21.02
N LEU A 264 6.59 -6.73 21.03
CA LEU A 264 6.58 -5.34 20.60
C LEU A 264 7.06 -4.38 21.69
N SER A 265 7.10 -4.82 22.95
CA SER A 265 7.59 -4.03 24.09
C SER A 265 9.12 -3.90 24.15
N GLN A 266 9.85 -4.73 23.39
CA GLN A 266 11.31 -4.67 23.35
C GLN A 266 11.80 -3.55 22.44
N ASP A 267 12.81 -2.82 22.91
CA ASP A 267 13.49 -1.80 22.13
C ASP A 267 14.10 -2.37 20.84
N LEU A 268 14.18 -1.51 19.82
CA LEU A 268 14.78 -1.88 18.56
C LEU A 268 16.30 -1.70 18.63
N GLU A 269 16.98 -2.67 19.26
CA GLU A 269 18.44 -2.77 19.24
C GLU A 269 18.98 -3.14 17.84
N SER A 270 20.28 -3.45 17.72
CA SER A 270 20.82 -3.96 16.47
C SER A 270 20.22 -5.32 16.10
N ALA A 271 20.09 -5.59 14.81
CA ALA A 271 19.69 -6.92 14.34
C ALA A 271 20.66 -7.98 14.90
N PRO A 272 20.17 -9.12 15.43
CA PRO A 272 21.01 -10.18 15.97
C PRO A 272 22.06 -10.69 14.96
N GLU A 273 21.65 -10.80 13.70
CA GLU A 273 22.51 -11.13 12.58
C GLU A 273 22.29 -10.17 11.40
N PRO A 274 23.36 -9.85 10.64
CA PRO A 274 23.27 -8.92 9.52
C PRO A 274 22.50 -9.51 8.34
N PHE A 275 21.75 -8.67 7.66
CA PHE A 275 21.02 -9.05 6.45
C PHE A 275 22.02 -9.33 5.33
N ILE A 276 21.79 -10.39 4.56
CA ILE A 276 22.68 -10.79 3.48
C ILE A 276 22.10 -10.30 2.16
N ILE A 277 22.87 -9.47 1.46
CA ILE A 277 22.54 -9.03 0.11
C ILE A 277 23.35 -9.88 -0.87
N ARG A 278 22.67 -10.65 -1.73
CA ARG A 278 23.32 -11.51 -2.70
C ARG A 278 22.77 -11.31 -4.10
N LYS A 279 23.62 -11.57 -5.10
CA LYS A 279 23.16 -11.80 -6.47
C LYS A 279 22.59 -13.23 -6.55
N PRO A 280 21.59 -13.49 -7.40
CA PRO A 280 21.05 -14.84 -7.58
C PRO A 280 22.15 -15.76 -8.12
N THR A 281 22.30 -16.96 -7.55
CA THR A 281 23.17 -18.01 -8.09
C THR A 281 22.41 -18.84 -9.13
N ALA A 282 23.13 -19.52 -10.03
CA ALA A 282 22.53 -20.37 -11.06
C ALA A 282 21.67 -21.51 -10.48
N GLU A 283 22.01 -22.03 -9.29
CA GLU A 283 21.25 -23.06 -8.59
C GLU A 283 19.90 -22.55 -8.02
N HIS A 284 19.82 -21.27 -7.65
CA HIS A 284 18.56 -20.65 -7.22
C HIS A 284 17.66 -20.24 -8.40
N ALA A 285 18.22 -20.11 -9.61
CA ALA A 285 17.48 -19.80 -10.82
C ALA A 285 16.66 -20.99 -11.31
N THR A 286 17.10 -22.22 -11.05
CA THR A 286 16.47 -23.46 -11.58
C THR A 286 15.53 -24.16 -10.61
N ALA A 287 15.71 -24.01 -9.29
CA ALA A 287 14.92 -24.75 -8.29
C ALA A 287 13.42 -24.37 -8.25
N GLU A 288 13.07 -23.13 -8.61
CA GLU A 288 11.67 -22.71 -8.77
C GLU A 288 11.27 -22.55 -10.25
N ALA A 289 12.21 -22.43 -11.20
CA ALA A 289 11.90 -22.19 -12.60
C ALA A 289 11.75 -23.50 -13.39
N TYR A 290 10.58 -24.12 -13.29
CA TYR A 290 10.11 -25.24 -14.12
C TYR A 290 10.93 -26.54 -14.02
N GLY A 291 10.23 -27.67 -13.86
CA GLY A 291 10.86 -28.99 -13.83
C GLY A 291 11.66 -29.32 -15.10
N GLU A 292 12.83 -29.92 -14.89
CA GLU A 292 13.73 -30.76 -15.72
C GLU A 292 13.84 -30.65 -17.27
N ASP A 293 13.06 -29.85 -18.00
CA ASP A 293 13.10 -29.83 -19.48
C ASP A 293 14.02 -28.74 -20.10
N LEU A 294 14.95 -28.18 -19.33
CA LEU A 294 15.70 -26.98 -19.71
C LEU A 294 17.07 -27.21 -20.39
N GLU A 295 17.54 -28.46 -20.52
CA GLU A 295 18.81 -28.69 -21.24
C GLU A 295 18.65 -28.80 -22.77
N GLU A 296 17.45 -29.06 -23.31
CA GLU A 296 17.27 -29.33 -24.75
C GLU A 296 16.79 -28.16 -25.61
N GLN A 297 16.34 -27.03 -25.05
CA GLN A 297 15.72 -25.94 -25.83
C GLN A 297 16.54 -24.65 -25.95
N LEU A 298 17.73 -24.58 -25.34
CA LEU A 298 18.64 -23.43 -25.48
C LEU A 298 19.48 -23.44 -26.78
N ASN A 299 19.22 -24.38 -27.69
CA ASN A 299 20.02 -24.59 -28.89
C ASN A 299 19.25 -24.37 -30.20
N VAL A 300 18.44 -23.30 -30.29
CA VAL A 300 17.89 -22.86 -31.59
C VAL A 300 17.91 -21.33 -31.73
N ASN A 301 18.91 -20.87 -32.49
CA ASN A 301 18.98 -19.67 -33.34
C ASN A 301 18.64 -18.30 -32.74
N THR A 302 19.70 -17.55 -32.41
CA THR A 302 19.71 -16.08 -32.39
C THR A 302 20.50 -15.56 -33.59
N THR A 303 19.82 -15.25 -34.69
CA THR A 303 20.29 -14.30 -35.70
C THR A 303 19.17 -13.32 -35.97
N GLY A 304 19.32 -12.11 -35.43
CA GLY A 304 18.36 -11.03 -35.55
C GLY A 304 18.94 -9.81 -34.84
N GLU A 305 19.74 -9.05 -35.56
CA GLU A 305 20.23 -7.74 -35.15
C GLU A 305 19.04 -6.80 -34.93
N HIS A 306 18.83 -6.39 -33.68
CA HIS A 306 18.12 -5.16 -33.36
C HIS A 306 19.01 -4.34 -32.43
N GLU A 307 19.54 -3.27 -32.99
CA GLU A 307 20.13 -2.15 -32.27
C GLU A 307 19.03 -1.46 -31.46
N ASP A 308 19.05 -1.66 -30.15
CA ASP A 308 18.69 -0.69 -29.12
C ASP A 308 19.32 -1.20 -27.81
N ALA A 309 20.51 -0.68 -27.53
CA ALA A 309 21.32 -1.05 -26.37
C ALA A 309 20.83 -0.30 -25.12
N GLU A 310 19.92 -0.90 -24.34
CA GLU A 310 19.71 -0.53 -22.93
C GLU A 310 19.11 -1.64 -22.03
N ASP A 311 18.89 -2.87 -22.53
CA ASP A 311 18.34 -3.99 -21.73
C ASP A 311 19.41 -5.09 -21.44
N GLU A 312 20.49 -4.75 -20.73
CA GLU A 312 21.14 -5.77 -19.92
C GLU A 312 20.18 -6.12 -18.78
N ALA A 313 19.54 -7.29 -18.83
CA ALA A 313 18.59 -7.78 -17.82
C ALA A 313 19.11 -7.50 -16.40
N GLU A 314 18.59 -6.42 -15.79
CA GLU A 314 19.07 -5.91 -14.51
C GLU A 314 18.96 -7.02 -13.45
N VAL A 315 20.10 -7.42 -12.88
CA VAL A 315 20.16 -8.54 -11.94
C VAL A 315 19.51 -8.11 -10.62
N THR A 316 18.30 -8.60 -10.36
CA THR A 316 17.61 -8.45 -9.08
C THR A 316 18.49 -8.95 -7.94
N GLN A 317 18.85 -8.08 -7.01
CA GLN A 317 19.52 -8.46 -5.78
C GLN A 317 18.49 -9.06 -4.82
N ILE A 318 18.89 -10.11 -4.09
CA ILE A 318 18.07 -10.75 -3.08
C ILE A 318 18.54 -10.29 -1.69
N VAL A 319 17.61 -9.79 -0.89
CA VAL A 319 17.79 -9.52 0.54
C VAL A 319 17.34 -10.78 1.30
N SER A 320 18.30 -11.48 1.90
CA SER A 320 18.03 -12.61 2.78
C SER A 320 18.04 -12.13 4.24
N ILE A 321 16.91 -12.31 4.90
CA ILE A 321 16.70 -12.02 6.32
C ILE A 321 17.13 -13.26 7.11
N PRO A 322 18.11 -13.16 8.02
CA PRO A 322 18.51 -14.29 8.84
C PRO A 322 17.38 -14.78 9.74
N GLU A 323 17.35 -16.07 10.05
CA GLU A 323 16.31 -16.64 10.92
C GLU A 323 16.34 -16.01 12.32
N ALA A 324 17.54 -15.79 12.86
CA ALA A 324 17.76 -15.10 14.13
C ALA A 324 17.21 -13.66 14.13
N SER A 325 17.11 -13.02 12.96
CA SER A 325 16.65 -11.64 12.79
C SER A 325 15.16 -11.51 12.44
N ARG A 326 14.39 -12.60 12.33
CA ARG A 326 12.94 -12.56 12.02
C ARG A 326 12.12 -11.75 13.01
N ARG A 327 12.33 -11.98 14.31
CA ARG A 327 11.62 -11.25 15.39
C ARG A 327 11.97 -9.77 15.36
N TRP A 328 13.25 -9.47 15.13
CA TRP A 328 13.72 -8.10 14.98
C TRP A 328 13.08 -7.40 13.77
N PHE A 329 13.06 -8.06 12.60
CA PHE A 329 12.45 -7.50 11.39
C PHE A 329 10.93 -7.32 11.54
N SER A 330 10.28 -8.23 12.27
CA SER A 330 8.86 -8.07 12.64
C SER A 330 8.61 -6.77 13.40
N ARG A 331 9.48 -6.42 14.35
CA ARG A 331 9.40 -5.13 15.05
C ARG A 331 9.63 -3.95 14.11
N VAL A 332 10.58 -4.04 13.17
CA VAL A 332 10.78 -3.01 12.13
C VAL A 332 9.49 -2.76 11.34
N LEU A 333 8.83 -3.83 10.87
CA LEU A 333 7.59 -3.72 10.11
C LEU A 333 6.46 -3.11 10.94
N VAL A 334 6.27 -3.57 12.18
CA VAL A 334 5.21 -3.07 13.08
C VAL A 334 5.43 -1.61 13.46
N ARG A 335 6.67 -1.21 13.77
CA ARG A 335 7.01 0.17 14.08
C ARG A 335 6.87 1.07 12.85
N THR A 336 7.25 0.58 11.67
CA THR A 336 7.03 1.30 10.41
C THR A 336 5.54 1.54 10.20
N LEU A 337 4.70 0.50 10.33
CA LEU A 337 3.24 0.63 10.24
C LEU A 337 2.69 1.69 11.21
N ALA A 338 3.10 1.64 12.48
CA ALA A 338 2.68 2.61 13.49
C ALA A 338 3.08 4.05 13.11
N ALA A 339 4.31 4.24 12.63
CA ALA A 339 4.78 5.52 12.12
C ALA A 339 3.96 6.00 10.91
N SER A 340 3.65 5.11 9.96
CA SER A 340 2.84 5.42 8.77
C SER A 340 1.46 5.94 9.14
N VAL A 341 0.74 5.24 10.01
CA VAL A 341 -0.63 5.64 10.37
C VAL A 341 -0.65 6.94 11.17
N LEU A 342 0.32 7.17 12.06
CA LEU A 342 0.43 8.44 12.81
C LEU A 342 0.78 9.61 11.89
N ALA A 343 1.74 9.43 10.99
CA ALA A 343 2.10 10.44 9.99
C ALA A 343 0.92 10.72 9.04
N PHE A 344 0.15 9.68 8.68
CA PHE A 344 -1.11 9.80 7.95
C PHE A 344 -2.17 10.61 8.74
N ALA A 345 -2.24 10.47 10.07
CA ALA A 345 -3.09 11.30 10.92
C ALA A 345 -2.56 12.74 11.11
N GLY A 346 -1.34 13.02 10.62
CA GLY A 346 -0.68 14.32 10.77
C GLY A 346 0.15 14.47 12.05
N ASP A 347 0.27 13.42 12.86
CA ASP A 347 1.06 13.42 14.09
C ASP A 347 2.48 12.92 13.82
N SER A 348 3.33 13.85 13.37
CA SER A 348 4.74 13.53 13.07
C SER A 348 5.59 13.35 14.33
N GLU A 349 5.19 13.97 15.44
CA GLU A 349 5.93 13.93 16.70
C GLU A 349 5.81 12.54 17.33
N THR A 350 4.59 12.02 17.45
CA THR A 350 4.38 10.65 17.94
C THR A 350 4.90 9.64 16.93
N ALA A 351 4.75 9.87 15.62
CA ALA A 351 5.31 8.98 14.59
C ALA A 351 6.84 8.83 14.73
N ALA A 352 7.55 9.90 15.10
CA ALA A 352 9.00 9.87 15.29
C ALA A 352 9.45 8.90 16.40
N LYS A 353 8.62 8.66 17.42
CA LYS A 353 8.90 7.66 18.47
C LYS A 353 8.99 6.24 17.92
N TYR A 354 8.34 5.98 16.79
CA TYR A 354 8.34 4.69 16.10
C TYR A 354 9.37 4.59 14.98
N HIS A 355 10.10 5.67 14.68
CA HIS A 355 11.11 5.62 13.64
C HIS A 355 12.16 4.56 13.97
N VAL A 356 12.53 3.82 12.93
CA VAL A 356 13.62 2.85 12.96
C VAL A 356 14.90 3.66 12.73
N PRO A 357 15.86 3.65 13.68
CA PRO A 357 17.04 4.51 13.60
C PRO A 357 17.82 4.30 12.29
N ARG A 358 18.17 5.38 11.60
CA ARG A 358 19.31 5.36 10.67
C ARG A 358 20.55 5.70 11.48
N ARG A 359 21.66 4.99 11.27
CA ARG A 359 22.94 5.31 11.93
C ARG A 359 23.46 6.73 11.63
N TYR A 360 22.89 7.42 10.63
CA TYR A 360 23.34 8.73 10.13
C TYR A 360 22.20 9.69 9.75
N GLU A 361 21.21 9.88 10.61
CA GLU A 361 20.35 11.08 10.51
C GLU A 361 20.63 11.99 11.71
N ASP A 362 21.44 13.02 11.46
CA ASP A 362 21.58 14.15 12.37
C ASP A 362 20.19 14.79 12.55
N GLY A 363 19.73 14.82 13.80
CA GLY A 363 18.39 15.21 14.21
C GLY A 363 18.09 16.70 14.03
N ASN A 364 18.06 17.19 12.80
CA ASN A 364 17.63 18.54 12.50
C ASN A 364 16.60 18.55 11.37
N GLY A 365 15.33 18.42 11.76
CA GLY A 365 14.17 18.62 10.91
C GLY A 365 12.99 19.09 11.74
N GLN A 366 13.16 20.17 12.48
CA GLN A 366 12.04 20.94 13.00
C GLN A 366 11.69 22.06 12.02
N TYR A 367 10.45 22.54 12.14
CA TYR A 367 9.77 23.61 11.42
C TYR A 367 8.99 23.17 10.19
N GLY A 368 7.65 23.20 10.31
CA GLY A 368 6.72 23.31 9.19
C GLY A 368 6.75 24.74 8.63
N ILE A 369 6.66 24.89 7.31
CA ILE A 369 6.45 26.22 6.73
C ILE A 369 4.99 26.59 6.95
N PRO A 370 4.68 27.79 7.49
CA PRO A 370 3.33 28.32 7.46
C PRO A 370 2.91 28.45 5.99
N LEU A 371 1.87 27.72 5.59
CA LEU A 371 1.26 27.97 4.28
C LEU A 371 0.62 29.36 4.29
N GLU A 372 0.53 29.97 3.10
CA GLU A 372 -0.16 31.24 2.89
C GLU A 372 -1.58 31.20 3.49
N ASN A 373 -2.09 32.38 3.89
CA ASN A 373 -3.31 32.60 4.69
C ASN A 373 -4.61 31.93 4.17
N ASP A 374 -4.60 31.32 2.98
CA ASP A 374 -5.76 30.71 2.35
C ASP A 374 -5.90 29.19 2.62
N ILE A 375 -4.83 28.49 3.02
CA ILE A 375 -4.90 27.06 3.40
C ILE A 375 -4.74 26.92 4.92
N GLU A 376 -5.82 26.54 5.58
CA GLU A 376 -5.81 26.29 7.03
C GLU A 376 -5.53 24.81 7.32
N ILE A 377 -4.48 24.55 8.10
CA ILE A 377 -4.14 23.22 8.60
C ILE A 377 -4.34 23.20 10.11
N ASN A 378 -5.37 22.50 10.56
CA ASN A 378 -5.62 22.25 11.98
C ASN A 378 -5.07 20.87 12.35
N ALA A 379 -3.80 20.84 12.75
CA ALA A 379 -3.20 19.65 13.36
C ALA A 379 -3.90 19.34 14.69
N SER A 380 -4.10 18.06 14.99
CA SER A 380 -4.75 17.59 16.23
C SER A 380 -6.22 18.03 16.37
N THR A 381 -7.00 17.86 15.30
CA THR A 381 -8.46 18.01 15.30
C THR A 381 -9.14 16.69 15.70
N SER A 382 -10.24 16.78 16.45
CA SER A 382 -11.14 15.66 16.69
C SER A 382 -12.34 15.70 15.73
N PHE A 383 -12.71 14.55 15.18
CA PHE A 383 -13.84 14.40 14.27
C PHE A 383 -14.84 13.37 14.83
N SER A 384 -16.12 13.71 14.84
CA SER A 384 -17.18 12.81 15.32
C SER A 384 -17.49 11.73 14.30
N LEU A 385 -17.36 10.47 14.71
CA LEU A 385 -17.75 9.30 13.93
C LEU A 385 -19.18 8.87 14.32
N PRO A 386 -19.91 8.20 13.40
CA PRO A 386 -21.15 7.51 13.76
C PRO A 386 -21.01 6.60 14.98
N GLY A 387 -22.03 6.59 15.85
CA GLY A 387 -22.09 5.73 17.04
C GLY A 387 -21.35 6.28 18.26
N ASN A 388 -21.36 7.60 18.49
CA ASN A 388 -20.68 8.28 19.62
C ASN A 388 -19.17 8.03 19.68
N ARG A 389 -18.56 7.76 18.53
CA ARG A 389 -17.11 7.56 18.40
C ARG A 389 -16.46 8.85 17.91
N SER A 390 -15.14 8.92 18.00
CA SER A 390 -14.39 10.03 17.45
C SER A 390 -13.07 9.56 16.87
N ALA A 391 -12.54 10.32 15.92
CA ALA A 391 -11.21 10.17 15.38
C ALA A 391 -10.37 11.40 15.78
N GLN A 392 -9.06 11.20 15.89
CA GLN A 392 -8.06 12.23 16.13
C GLN A 392 -7.14 12.31 14.91
N GLY A 393 -6.83 13.51 14.43
CA GLY A 393 -5.93 13.67 13.29
C GLY A 393 -5.79 15.10 12.82
N ALA A 394 -5.70 15.30 11.51
CA ALA A 394 -5.51 16.61 10.89
C ALA A 394 -6.70 16.94 9.99
N GLN A 395 -7.16 18.19 10.07
CA GLN A 395 -8.12 18.74 9.13
C GLN A 395 -7.45 19.82 8.28
N TYR A 396 -7.75 19.78 6.99
CA TYR A 396 -7.34 20.78 6.02
C TYR A 396 -8.57 21.44 5.44
N SER A 397 -8.53 22.75 5.35
CA SER A 397 -9.63 23.54 4.81
C SER A 397 -9.09 24.46 3.72
N MET A 398 -9.70 24.41 2.53
CA MET A 398 -9.35 25.28 1.40
C MET A 398 -10.57 25.99 0.84
N PRO A 399 -10.44 27.25 0.39
CA PRO A 399 -11.53 27.97 -0.24
C PRO A 399 -11.90 27.37 -1.60
N LEU A 400 -13.19 27.36 -1.91
CA LEU A 400 -13.74 27.06 -3.22
C LEU A 400 -14.12 28.37 -3.94
N PRO A 401 -14.12 28.40 -5.28
CA PRO A 401 -14.45 29.60 -6.06
C PRO A 401 -15.84 30.21 -5.80
N ASP A 402 -16.75 29.48 -5.16
CA ASP A 402 -18.09 29.94 -4.81
C ASP A 402 -18.19 30.48 -3.36
N GLY A 403 -17.07 30.65 -2.67
CA GLY A 403 -16.99 31.16 -1.30
C GLY A 403 -17.24 30.10 -0.21
N ARG A 404 -17.50 28.84 -0.59
CA ARG A 404 -17.52 27.71 0.35
C ARG A 404 -16.09 27.22 0.62
N ARG A 405 -15.94 26.23 1.49
CA ARG A 405 -14.66 25.58 1.80
C ARG A 405 -14.77 24.07 1.58
N LEU A 406 -13.72 23.45 1.05
CA LEU A 406 -13.54 22.00 1.08
C LEU A 406 -12.74 21.68 2.34
N ASP A 407 -13.33 20.89 3.24
CA ASP A 407 -12.65 20.35 4.41
C ASP A 407 -12.33 18.87 4.18
N VAL A 408 -11.10 18.48 4.46
CA VAL A 408 -10.64 17.10 4.40
C VAL A 408 -10.07 16.73 5.75
N PHE A 409 -10.65 15.74 6.40
CA PHE A 409 -10.14 15.18 7.64
C PHE A 409 -9.47 13.83 7.38
N ARG A 410 -8.30 13.65 7.96
CA ARG A 410 -7.56 12.38 8.01
C ARG A 410 -7.11 12.12 9.43
N GLY A 411 -7.32 10.90 9.94
CA GLY A 411 -7.01 10.60 11.33
C GLY A 411 -7.04 9.12 11.64
N ILE A 412 -6.99 8.80 12.92
CA ILE A 412 -7.15 7.46 13.49
C ILE A 412 -8.29 7.55 14.53
N GLU A 413 -9.06 6.49 14.74
CA GLU A 413 -9.99 6.43 15.87
C GLU A 413 -9.29 6.87 17.16
N LYS A 414 -9.89 7.82 17.88
CA LYS A 414 -9.27 8.56 18.99
C LYS A 414 -8.58 7.64 19.98
N GLY A 415 -9.24 6.54 20.23
CA GLY A 415 -8.73 5.50 21.06
C GLY A 415 -7.52 4.73 20.59
N ALA A 416 -7.57 4.22 19.36
CA ALA A 416 -6.45 3.60 18.70
C ALA A 416 -5.26 4.59 18.61
N TYR A 417 -5.54 5.88 18.40
CA TYR A 417 -4.56 6.96 18.46
C TYR A 417 -3.93 7.09 19.86
N GLU A 418 -4.72 7.08 20.94
CA GLU A 418 -4.21 7.10 22.33
C GLU A 418 -3.32 5.88 22.64
N GLU A 419 -3.66 4.69 22.13
CA GLU A 419 -2.83 3.49 22.31
C GLU A 419 -1.46 3.65 21.65
N LEU A 420 -1.40 4.21 20.44
CA LEU A 420 -0.14 4.53 19.78
C LEU A 420 0.64 5.65 20.49
N GLY A 421 -0.05 6.67 21.01
CA GLY A 421 0.60 7.72 21.81
C GLY A 421 1.31 7.19 23.07
N ASN A 422 0.79 6.09 23.62
CA ASN A 422 1.32 5.38 24.79
C ASN A 422 2.22 4.18 24.42
N GLU A 423 2.62 4.04 23.16
CA GLU A 423 3.50 2.96 22.68
C GLU A 423 2.91 1.54 22.83
N ARG A 424 1.58 1.41 22.97
CA ARG A 424 0.86 0.14 23.13
C ARG A 424 0.34 -0.39 21.80
N VAL A 425 1.25 -0.80 20.91
CA VAL A 425 0.91 -1.15 19.52
C VAL A 425 -0.05 -2.34 19.40
N ALA A 426 0.09 -3.37 20.24
CA ALA A 426 -0.84 -4.49 20.23
C ALA A 426 -2.25 -4.11 20.75
N SER A 427 -2.35 -3.18 21.71
CA SER A 427 -3.64 -2.59 22.10
C SER A 427 -4.26 -1.74 20.99
N TYR A 428 -3.44 -0.97 20.27
CA TYR A 428 -3.87 -0.27 19.06
C TYR A 428 -4.51 -1.23 18.05
N PHE A 429 -3.86 -2.35 17.74
CA PHE A 429 -4.37 -3.36 16.82
C PHE A 429 -5.72 -3.96 17.26
N ARG A 430 -5.87 -4.28 18.55
CA ARG A 430 -7.14 -4.77 19.11
C ARG A 430 -8.25 -3.71 18.98
N ARG A 431 -7.92 -2.43 19.19
CA ARG A 431 -8.88 -1.33 19.15
C ARG A 431 -9.33 -1.00 17.72
N ALA A 432 -8.38 -0.97 16.78
CA ALA A 432 -8.65 -0.82 15.36
C ALA A 432 -9.55 -1.96 14.82
N GLN A 433 -9.26 -3.19 15.21
CA GLN A 433 -10.07 -4.37 14.86
C GLN A 433 -11.51 -4.29 15.41
N ARG A 434 -11.68 -3.85 16.66
CA ARG A 434 -12.99 -3.64 17.27
C ARG A 434 -13.79 -2.58 16.53
N LEU A 435 -13.17 -1.42 16.26
CA LEU A 435 -13.79 -0.36 15.46
C LEU A 435 -14.26 -0.91 14.11
N TRP A 436 -13.40 -1.62 13.39
CA TRP A 436 -13.74 -2.14 12.08
C TRP A 436 -14.88 -3.16 12.14
N SER A 437 -14.87 -4.05 13.13
CA SER A 437 -15.91 -5.06 13.28
C SER A 437 -17.29 -4.42 13.53
N GLU A 438 -17.35 -3.37 14.35
CA GLU A 438 -18.57 -2.57 14.55
C GLU A 438 -18.95 -1.76 13.30
N TRP A 439 -17.96 -1.17 12.61
CA TRP A 439 -18.17 -0.39 11.40
C TRP A 439 -18.66 -1.26 10.24
N ASN A 440 -18.16 -2.47 10.09
CA ASN A 440 -18.60 -3.37 9.03
C ASN A 440 -20.04 -3.87 9.25
N GLN A 441 -20.50 -3.93 10.50
CA GLN A 441 -21.87 -4.32 10.82
C GLN A 441 -22.88 -3.18 10.63
N ASN A 442 -22.52 -1.96 11.06
CA ASN A 442 -23.47 -0.85 11.21
C ASN A 442 -23.01 0.47 10.59
N GLY A 443 -21.84 0.48 9.95
CA GLY A 443 -21.22 1.67 9.37
C GLY A 443 -21.86 2.06 8.05
N SER A 444 -21.70 3.33 7.71
CA SER A 444 -22.16 3.92 6.47
C SER A 444 -20.95 4.45 5.70
N THR A 445 -21.00 4.45 4.38
CA THR A 445 -19.99 5.15 3.55
C THR A 445 -20.18 6.67 3.57
N THR A 446 -21.18 7.14 4.32
CA THR A 446 -21.48 8.56 4.54
C THR A 446 -21.61 8.89 6.03
N THR A 447 -21.25 10.13 6.40
CA THR A 447 -21.55 10.71 7.71
C THR A 447 -23.05 10.95 7.87
N ARG A 448 -23.49 11.40 9.05
CA ARG A 448 -24.89 11.81 9.28
C ARG A 448 -25.33 12.94 8.35
N ASP A 449 -24.40 13.79 7.94
CA ASP A 449 -24.64 14.93 7.06
C ASP A 449 -24.51 14.56 5.57
N GLY A 450 -24.22 13.29 5.26
CA GLY A 450 -24.10 12.77 3.90
C GLY A 450 -22.71 12.89 3.29
N ASP A 451 -21.70 13.28 4.06
CA ASP A 451 -20.32 13.43 3.58
C ASP A 451 -19.65 12.06 3.39
N PRO A 452 -18.85 11.84 2.33
CA PRO A 452 -18.09 10.60 2.17
C PRO A 452 -17.17 10.33 3.36
N ILE A 453 -17.17 9.08 3.82
CA ILE A 453 -16.28 8.60 4.87
C ILE A 453 -15.76 7.19 4.56
N ALA A 454 -14.46 7.00 4.77
CA ALA A 454 -13.81 5.70 4.78
C ALA A 454 -13.19 5.45 6.15
N VAL A 455 -13.39 4.25 6.69
CA VAL A 455 -12.77 3.77 7.93
C VAL A 455 -12.00 2.50 7.58
N GLY A 456 -10.70 2.48 7.84
CA GLY A 456 -9.83 1.33 7.61
C GLY A 456 -9.86 0.32 8.73
N ARG A 457 -9.38 -0.89 8.43
CA ARG A 457 -9.20 -1.96 9.44
C ARG A 457 -8.08 -1.64 10.44
N ASP A 458 -7.12 -0.84 9.99
CA ASP A 458 -6.07 -0.19 10.77
C ASP A 458 -6.59 0.98 11.63
N GLY A 459 -7.90 1.25 11.65
CA GLY A 459 -8.48 2.33 12.44
C GLY A 459 -8.28 3.72 11.84
N THR A 460 -7.66 3.84 10.66
CA THR A 460 -7.53 5.11 9.95
C THR A 460 -8.86 5.58 9.41
N VAL A 461 -9.05 6.89 9.31
CA VAL A 461 -10.29 7.53 8.86
C VAL A 461 -9.97 8.62 7.84
N VAL A 462 -10.75 8.68 6.77
CA VAL A 462 -10.79 9.81 5.83
C VAL A 462 -12.22 10.27 5.65
N THR A 463 -12.44 11.59 5.65
CA THR A 463 -13.70 12.19 5.21
C THR A 463 -13.45 13.51 4.49
N LEU A 464 -14.33 13.84 3.55
CA LEU A 464 -14.29 15.08 2.77
C LEU A 464 -15.67 15.73 2.83
N ARG A 465 -15.75 17.02 3.12
CA ARG A 465 -17.01 17.76 3.20
C ARG A 465 -16.90 19.16 2.58
N ILE A 466 -18.01 19.73 2.17
CA ILE A 466 -18.06 21.15 1.78
C ILE A 466 -18.78 21.93 2.88
N SER A 467 -18.12 22.95 3.41
CA SER A 467 -18.64 23.81 4.47
C SER A 467 -18.83 25.25 3.99
N GLY A 468 -19.68 26.01 4.68
CA GLY A 468 -20.00 27.41 4.34
C GLY A 468 -21.19 27.59 3.40
N ARG A 469 -21.59 28.85 3.20
CA ARG A 469 -22.70 29.24 2.29
C ARG A 469 -22.12 29.74 0.98
N ALA A 470 -22.71 29.32 -0.15
CA ALA A 470 -22.34 29.86 -1.46
C ALA A 470 -22.55 31.38 -1.47
N GLY A 471 -21.50 32.14 -1.78
CA GLY A 471 -21.56 33.58 -1.93
C GLY A 471 -22.49 33.95 -3.08
N ARG A 472 -23.32 34.99 -2.89
CA ARG A 472 -24.02 35.63 -4.02
C ARG A 472 -22.94 36.19 -4.95
N ARG A 473 -22.75 35.59 -6.13
CA ARG A 473 -21.93 36.16 -7.20
C ARG A 473 -22.39 37.59 -7.45
N SER A 474 -21.57 38.59 -7.11
CA SER A 474 -21.69 39.91 -7.72
C SER A 474 -21.40 39.74 -9.20
N ARG A 475 -22.40 40.01 -10.03
CA ARG A 475 -22.28 39.96 -11.50
C ARG A 475 -21.28 40.97 -12.02
#